data_AF-A0A1A2T457-F1
#
_entry.id   AF-A0A1A2T457-F1
#
_cell.length_a   1.000
_cell.length_b   1.000
_cell.length_c   1.000
_cell.angle_alpha   90.00
_cell.angle_beta   90.00
_cell.angle_gamma   90.00
#
_symmetry.space_group_name_H-M   'P 1'
#
loop_
_entity.id
_entity.type
_entity.pdbx_description
1 polymer ?
#
loop_
_entity_poly.entity_id
_entity_poly.type
_entity_poly.pdbx_seq_one_letter_code
_entity_poly.pdbx_strand_id
1 'polypeptide(L)'
;MKGTSLATIGAAAAIALAALAMPAELSVPAQADPPPTAPYPTPRTPSPPSDYDAPFKNTVNGFGIYQPQDQLAWLGKITCDRIGRGVDGDPYKSANFIQHNLPRGTTQGQAFQFLGAAVDHYCPDQVPFVQRAGTH
;
A
#
# COMPACT_ATOMS: atom_id res chain seq x y z
N MET A 1 -55.64 -0.33 -34.05
CA MET A 1 -55.47 0.29 -35.39
C MET A 1 -53.98 0.48 -35.62
N LYS A 2 -53.48 0.02 -36.78
CA LYS A 2 -52.35 0.54 -37.61
C LYS A 2 -51.30 1.44 -36.90
N GLY A 3 -50.00 1.23 -37.02
CA GLY A 3 -49.25 0.38 -37.93
C GLY A 3 -47.74 0.62 -37.82
N THR A 4 -47.02 -0.29 -38.44
CA THR A 4 -45.61 -0.28 -38.89
C THR A 4 -45.02 1.07 -39.27
N SER A 5 -43.71 1.26 -39.01
CA SER A 5 -42.69 1.26 -40.08
C SER A 5 -41.25 1.23 -39.57
N LEU A 6 -40.50 0.27 -40.12
CA LEU A 6 -39.04 0.24 -40.19
C LEU A 6 -38.53 1.33 -41.14
N ALA A 7 -37.38 1.92 -40.83
CA ALA A 7 -36.47 2.44 -41.86
C ALA A 7 -35.02 2.25 -41.41
N THR A 8 -34.37 1.34 -42.14
CA THR A 8 -32.93 1.14 -42.31
C THR A 8 -32.19 2.39 -42.78
N ILE A 9 -30.86 2.37 -42.63
CA ILE A 9 -29.74 3.01 -43.40
C ILE A 9 -28.69 3.32 -42.32
N GLY A 10 -27.46 2.82 -42.31
CA GLY A 10 -26.52 2.57 -43.39
C GLY A 10 -25.17 3.09 -42.89
N ALA A 11 -24.14 2.26 -42.93
CA ALA A 11 -22.81 2.51 -42.38
C ALA A 11 -22.09 3.69 -43.04
N ALA A 12 -21.25 4.41 -42.29
CA ALA A 12 -19.96 4.93 -42.77
C ALA A 12 -19.11 5.43 -41.61
N ALA A 13 -17.84 5.02 -41.61
CA ALA A 13 -16.83 5.36 -40.64
C ALA A 13 -16.41 6.83 -40.69
N ALA A 14 -16.12 7.40 -39.53
CA ALA A 14 -15.14 8.47 -39.36
C ALA A 14 -14.64 8.44 -37.91
N ILE A 15 -13.70 7.55 -37.61
CA ILE A 15 -12.88 7.66 -36.40
C ILE A 15 -11.92 8.82 -36.68
N ALA A 16 -12.34 10.03 -36.33
CA ALA A 16 -11.44 11.17 -36.25
C ALA A 16 -10.51 10.93 -35.06
N LEU A 17 -9.24 10.60 -35.36
CA LEU A 17 -8.14 10.59 -34.43
C LEU A 17 -8.03 11.97 -33.78
N ALA A 18 -8.57 12.11 -32.58
CA ALA A 18 -8.26 13.21 -31.69
C ALA A 18 -6.82 13.04 -31.20
N ALA A 19 -5.87 13.60 -31.93
CA ALA A 19 -4.52 13.83 -31.46
C ALA A 19 -4.56 14.91 -30.36
N LEU A 20 -4.98 14.53 -29.16
CA LEU A 20 -4.68 15.30 -27.96
C LEU A 20 -3.18 15.15 -27.72
N ALA A 21 -2.44 16.19 -28.09
CA ALA A 21 -1.05 16.38 -27.68
C ALA A 21 -1.00 16.37 -26.15
N MET A 22 -0.60 15.23 -25.59
CA MET A 22 -0.18 15.10 -24.20
C MET A 22 1.07 15.97 -24.02
N PRO A 23 1.11 16.93 -23.09
CA PRO A 23 2.39 17.48 -22.66
C PRO A 23 3.18 16.31 -22.04
N ALA A 24 4.40 16.14 -22.54
CA ALA A 24 5.34 15.14 -22.05
C ALA A 24 5.40 15.21 -20.52
N GLU A 25 4.97 14.12 -19.90
CA GLU A 25 5.07 13.91 -18.47
C GLU A 25 6.53 14.09 -18.07
N LEU A 26 6.74 14.96 -17.09
CA LEU A 26 8.00 15.12 -16.39
C LEU A 26 8.41 13.73 -15.89
N SER A 27 9.39 13.14 -16.57
CA SER A 27 10.15 12.02 -16.06
C SER A 27 10.89 12.50 -14.82
N VAL A 28 10.24 12.37 -13.66
CA VAL A 28 10.93 12.40 -12.38
C VAL A 28 11.83 11.17 -12.40
N PRO A 29 13.16 11.31 -12.34
CA PRO A 29 14.00 10.13 -12.20
C PRO A 29 13.60 9.48 -10.89
N ALA A 30 13.22 8.20 -10.94
CA ALA A 30 13.24 7.35 -9.77
C ALA A 30 14.62 7.56 -9.13
N GLN A 31 14.68 8.30 -8.02
CA GLN A 31 15.91 8.46 -7.27
C GLN A 31 16.24 7.05 -6.77
N ALA A 32 17.17 6.41 -7.46
CA ALA A 32 17.85 5.26 -6.91
C ALA A 32 18.37 5.69 -5.54
N ASP A 33 18.06 4.92 -4.51
CA ASP A 33 18.64 5.12 -3.19
C ASP A 33 20.16 5.27 -3.36
N PRO A 34 20.79 6.31 -2.79
CA PRO A 34 22.23 6.46 -2.86
C PRO A 34 22.88 5.21 -2.23
N PRO A 35 24.01 4.73 -2.79
CA PRO A 35 24.72 3.59 -2.24
C PRO A 35 25.07 3.83 -0.76
N PRO A 36 25.13 2.76 0.07
CA PRO A 36 25.26 2.83 1.53
C PRO A 36 26.61 3.38 2.06
N THR A 37 27.38 4.08 1.23
CA THR A 37 28.74 4.57 1.52
C THR A 37 28.82 6.07 1.78
N ALA A 38 27.70 6.80 1.85
CA ALA A 38 27.73 8.23 2.21
C ALA A 38 28.10 8.41 3.71
N PRO A 39 29.15 9.17 4.06
CA PRO A 39 29.66 9.30 5.44
C PRO A 39 28.77 10.07 6.44
N TYR A 40 27.57 10.50 6.03
CA TYR A 40 26.66 11.28 6.87
C TYR A 40 25.22 10.83 6.60
N PRO A 41 24.34 10.73 7.62
CA PRO A 41 22.91 10.65 7.37
C PRO A 41 22.48 12.00 6.77
N THR A 42 22.29 12.06 5.46
CA THR A 42 21.53 13.16 4.87
C THR A 42 20.16 13.16 5.54
N PRO A 43 19.60 14.33 5.92
CA PRO A 43 18.21 14.39 6.31
C PRO A 43 17.40 13.80 5.14
N ARG A 44 16.80 12.63 5.35
CA ARG A 44 15.85 12.09 4.38
C ARG A 44 14.72 13.10 4.34
N THR A 45 14.68 13.93 3.31
CA THR A 45 13.47 14.70 3.00
C THR A 45 12.36 13.67 2.94
N PRO A 46 11.29 13.77 3.77
CA PRO A 46 10.18 12.84 3.68
C PRO A 46 9.73 12.79 2.23
N SER A 47 9.68 11.58 1.65
CA SER A 47 9.06 11.45 0.34
C SER A 47 7.62 11.98 0.49
N PRO A 48 7.07 12.67 -0.52
CA PRO A 48 5.67 13.02 -0.47
C PRO A 48 4.88 11.74 -0.17
N PRO A 49 3.91 11.78 0.76
CA PRO A 49 3.18 10.59 1.15
C PRO A 49 2.59 9.96 -0.10
N SER A 50 2.85 8.67 -0.35
CA SER A 50 2.30 8.04 -1.55
C SER A 50 0.78 7.95 -1.41
N ASP A 51 0.03 8.23 -2.48
CA ASP A 51 -1.43 8.06 -2.47
C ASP A 51 -1.82 6.62 -2.16
N TYR A 52 -0.94 5.66 -2.48
CA TYR A 52 -1.10 4.24 -2.14
C TYR A 52 -1.08 3.97 -0.63
N ASP A 53 -0.21 4.64 0.13
CA ASP A 53 -0.05 4.41 1.57
C ASP A 53 -1.10 5.17 2.43
N ALA A 54 -1.84 6.12 1.84
CA ALA A 54 -2.83 6.92 2.56
C ALA A 54 -4.01 6.10 3.12
N PRO A 55 -4.64 5.17 2.36
CA PRO A 55 -5.66 4.25 2.88
C PRO A 55 -5.16 3.40 4.07
N PHE A 56 -3.92 2.93 4.02
CA PHE A 56 -3.32 2.15 5.10
C PHE A 56 -3.22 2.99 6.38
N LYS A 57 -2.67 4.21 6.28
CA LYS A 57 -2.62 5.14 7.41
C LYS A 57 -4.00 5.43 7.98
N ASN A 58 -5.01 5.65 7.14
CA ASN A 58 -6.38 5.92 7.61
C ASN A 58 -6.96 4.74 8.38
N THR A 59 -6.70 3.52 7.91
CA THR A 59 -7.11 2.28 8.59
C THR A 59 -6.42 2.16 9.95
N VAL A 60 -5.10 2.34 9.99
CA VAL A 60 -4.29 2.21 11.21
C VAL A 60 -4.63 3.29 12.25
N ASN A 61 -4.94 4.51 11.80
CA ASN A 61 -5.46 5.57 12.67
C ASN A 61 -6.78 5.15 13.34
N GLY A 62 -7.64 4.40 12.66
CA GLY A 62 -8.87 3.83 13.20
C GLY A 62 -8.64 2.86 14.37
N PHE A 63 -7.45 2.25 14.46
CA PHE A 63 -7.03 1.42 15.60
C PHE A 63 -6.45 2.23 16.77
N GLY A 64 -6.39 3.56 16.63
CA GLY A 64 -5.78 4.45 17.61
C GLY A 64 -4.24 4.48 17.54
N ILE A 65 -3.64 4.05 16.43
CA ILE A 65 -2.20 4.16 16.18
C ILE A 65 -1.96 5.37 15.28
N TYR A 66 -1.39 6.45 15.83
CA TYR A 66 -1.19 7.71 15.12
C TYR A 66 0.30 8.02 14.94
N GLN A 67 0.81 7.86 13.72
CA GLN A 67 2.20 8.16 13.35
C GLN A 67 2.28 8.80 11.93
N PRO A 68 3.42 9.37 11.54
CA PRO A 68 3.68 9.77 10.15
C PRO A 68 3.41 8.65 9.15
N GLN A 69 2.87 9.00 7.97
CA GLN A 69 2.48 8.03 6.95
C GLN A 69 3.64 7.13 6.53
N ASP A 70 4.79 7.72 6.21
CA ASP A 70 5.96 6.99 5.75
C ASP A 70 6.49 6.01 6.80
N GLN A 71 6.34 6.34 8.09
CA GLN A 71 6.75 5.45 9.18
C GLN A 71 5.82 4.24 9.29
N LEU A 72 4.50 4.47 9.24
CA LEU A 72 3.52 3.38 9.22
C LEU A 72 3.73 2.50 7.99
N ALA A 73 3.86 3.11 6.81
CA ALA A 73 4.05 2.42 5.54
C ALA A 73 5.34 1.59 5.53
N TRP A 74 6.46 2.16 5.99
CA TRP A 74 7.72 1.44 6.14
C TRP A 74 7.57 0.24 7.08
N LEU A 75 6.92 0.42 8.23
CA LEU A 75 6.73 -0.66 9.20
C LEU A 75 5.82 -1.78 8.65
N GLY A 76 4.78 -1.43 7.88
CA GLY A 76 3.94 -2.41 7.19
C GLY A 76 4.73 -3.21 6.15
N LYS A 77 5.46 -2.53 5.27
CA LYS A 77 6.27 -3.14 4.20
C LYS A 77 7.38 -4.05 4.76
N ILE A 78 8.11 -3.61 5.78
CA ILE A 78 9.18 -4.43 6.39
C ILE A 78 8.61 -5.63 7.14
N THR A 79 7.41 -5.52 7.73
CA THR A 79 6.72 -6.67 8.33
C THR A 79 6.43 -7.73 7.26
N CYS A 80 5.92 -7.32 6.10
CA CYS A 80 5.70 -8.23 4.98
C CYS A 80 6.99 -8.89 4.47
N ASP A 81 8.11 -8.13 4.35
CA ASP A 81 9.42 -8.72 3.99
C ASP A 81 9.87 -9.78 5.00
N ARG A 82 9.71 -9.49 6.30
CA ARG A 82 10.06 -10.44 7.37
C ARG A 82 9.23 -11.73 7.31
N ILE A 83 7.94 -11.63 7.02
CA ILE A 83 7.06 -12.79 6.84
C ILE A 83 7.50 -13.59 5.62
N GLY A 84 7.66 -12.94 4.46
CA GLY A 84 8.05 -13.62 3.21
C GLY A 84 9.42 -14.30 3.27
N ARG A 85 10.33 -13.77 4.10
CA ARG A 85 11.67 -14.36 4.33
C ARG A 85 11.71 -15.37 5.47
N GLY A 86 10.57 -15.64 6.13
CA GLY A 86 10.49 -16.58 7.26
C GLY A 86 11.22 -16.11 8.52
N VAL A 87 11.55 -14.82 8.65
CA VAL A 87 12.13 -14.24 9.87
C VAL A 87 11.12 -14.32 11.00
N ASP A 88 9.86 -14.03 10.69
CA ASP A 88 8.74 -14.20 11.61
C ASP A 88 8.09 -15.57 11.38
N GLY A 89 8.42 -16.54 12.22
CA GLY A 89 7.88 -17.91 12.11
C GLY A 89 6.40 -18.06 12.45
N ASP A 90 5.83 -17.08 13.15
CA ASP A 90 4.45 -17.04 13.60
C ASP A 90 3.96 -15.58 13.70
N PRO A 91 2.63 -15.35 13.68
CA PRO A 91 2.08 -13.99 13.70
C PRO A 91 2.31 -13.24 15.02
N TYR A 92 2.60 -13.93 16.13
CA TYR A 92 2.94 -13.28 17.40
C TYR A 92 4.32 -12.63 17.34
N LYS A 93 5.29 -13.22 16.62
CA LYS A 93 6.59 -12.60 16.37
C LYS A 93 6.47 -11.32 15.54
N SER A 94 5.65 -11.34 14.49
CA SER A 94 5.38 -10.12 13.71
C SER A 94 4.68 -9.06 14.55
N ALA A 95 3.65 -9.43 15.33
CA ALA A 95 2.97 -8.49 16.22
C ALA A 95 3.90 -7.91 17.28
N ASN A 96 4.82 -8.72 17.85
CA ASN A 96 5.81 -8.25 18.81
C ASN A 96 6.81 -7.28 18.17
N PHE A 97 7.28 -7.57 16.95
CA PHE A 97 8.14 -6.68 16.18
C PHE A 97 7.44 -5.34 15.91
N ILE A 98 6.19 -5.37 15.43
CA ILE A 98 5.38 -4.17 15.21
C ILE A 98 5.25 -3.37 16.50
N GLN A 99 4.86 -4.01 17.61
CA GLN A 99 4.62 -3.35 18.89
C GLN A 99 5.88 -2.62 19.40
N HIS A 100 7.07 -3.21 19.25
CA HIS A 100 8.34 -2.59 19.66
C HIS A 100 8.74 -1.40 18.80
N ASN A 101 8.23 -1.29 17.58
CA ASN A 101 8.53 -0.20 16.65
C ASN A 101 7.43 0.86 16.59
N LEU A 102 6.30 0.64 17.26
CA LEU A 102 5.21 1.60 17.43
C LEU A 102 5.38 2.41 18.73
N PRO A 103 4.63 3.51 18.90
CA PRO A 103 4.68 4.32 20.11
C PRO A 103 4.48 3.50 21.39
N ARG A 104 5.15 3.93 22.46
CA ARG A 104 4.97 3.35 23.80
C ARG A 104 3.49 3.37 24.18
N GLY A 105 3.03 2.27 24.78
CA GLY A 105 1.61 2.10 25.13
C GLY A 105 0.76 1.46 24.04
N THR A 106 1.29 1.23 22.84
CA THR A 106 0.63 0.38 21.84
C THR A 106 0.39 -1.01 22.42
N THR A 107 -0.87 -1.43 22.45
CA THR A 107 -1.25 -2.74 22.98
C THR A 107 -0.93 -3.85 21.99
N GLN A 108 -0.84 -5.09 22.49
CA GLN A 108 -0.66 -6.25 21.61
C GLN A 108 -1.83 -6.41 20.63
N GLY A 109 -3.06 -6.11 21.06
CA GLY A 109 -4.24 -6.13 20.19
C GLY A 109 -4.14 -5.12 19.04
N GLN A 110 -3.70 -3.90 19.32
CA GLN A 110 -3.43 -2.89 18.29
C GLN A 110 -2.32 -3.32 17.33
N ALA A 111 -1.27 -3.99 17.83
CA ALA A 111 -0.22 -4.53 16.98
C ALA A 111 -0.73 -5.64 16.05
N PHE A 112 -1.67 -6.48 16.49
CA PHE A 112 -2.35 -7.46 15.63
C PHE A 112 -3.28 -6.81 14.61
N GLN A 113 -3.99 -5.75 14.97
CA GLN A 113 -4.81 -4.99 14.02
C GLN A 113 -3.92 -4.35 12.94
N PHE A 114 -2.79 -3.76 13.34
CA PHE A 114 -1.78 -3.27 12.41
C PHE A 114 -1.26 -4.39 11.51
N LEU A 115 -0.91 -5.55 12.06
CA LEU A 115 -0.43 -6.71 11.31
C LEU A 115 -1.44 -7.14 10.24
N GLY A 116 -2.72 -7.27 10.61
CA GLY A 116 -3.79 -7.61 9.68
C GLY A 116 -3.92 -6.59 8.55
N ALA A 117 -3.92 -5.30 8.87
CA ALA A 117 -3.98 -4.24 7.87
C ALA A 117 -2.73 -4.20 6.96
N ALA A 118 -1.55 -4.48 7.51
CA ALA A 118 -0.30 -4.49 6.75
C ALA A 118 -0.28 -5.66 5.76
N VAL A 119 -0.71 -6.85 6.18
CA VAL A 119 -0.80 -8.03 5.33
C VAL A 119 -1.83 -7.83 4.22
N ASP A 120 -3.02 -7.34 4.56
CA ASP A 120 -4.06 -7.04 3.57
C ASP A 120 -3.59 -6.05 2.49
N HIS A 121 -2.86 -5.01 2.89
CA HIS A 121 -2.49 -3.91 1.99
C HIS A 121 -1.15 -4.10 1.25
N TYR A 122 -0.16 -4.78 1.84
CA TYR A 122 1.19 -4.88 1.26
C TYR A 122 1.61 -6.31 0.86
N CYS A 123 1.02 -7.36 1.43
CA CYS A 123 1.35 -8.76 1.09
C CYS A 123 0.13 -9.69 1.23
N PRO A 124 -0.91 -9.52 0.37
CA PRO A 124 -2.18 -10.25 0.50
C PRO A 124 -2.04 -11.77 0.29
N ASP A 125 -0.96 -12.23 -0.33
CA ASP A 125 -0.58 -13.64 -0.41
C ASP A 125 -0.27 -14.25 0.97
N GLN A 126 0.05 -13.43 1.96
CA GLN A 126 0.36 -13.83 3.34
C GLN A 126 -0.84 -13.80 4.28
N VAL A 127 -2.07 -13.55 3.80
CA VAL A 127 -3.28 -13.58 4.67
C VAL A 127 -3.40 -14.85 5.53
N PRO A 128 -3.09 -16.07 5.03
CA PRO A 128 -3.11 -17.27 5.86
C PRO A 128 -2.13 -17.23 7.05
N PHE A 129 -1.06 -16.46 6.97
CA PHE A 129 -0.10 -16.29 8.08
C PHE A 129 -0.75 -15.67 9.31
N VAL A 130 -1.58 -14.65 9.13
CA VAL A 130 -2.29 -13.97 10.22
C VAL A 130 -3.37 -14.87 10.82
N GLN A 131 -4.07 -15.65 9.99
CA GLN A 131 -5.13 -16.56 10.42
C GLN A 131 -4.63 -17.63 11.40
N ARG A 132 -3.35 -18.02 11.32
CA ARG A 132 -2.71 -18.96 12.26
C ARG A 132 -2.72 -18.46 13.71
N ALA A 133 -2.91 -17.15 13.95
CA ALA A 133 -3.03 -16.63 15.31
C ALA A 133 -4.29 -17.14 16.03
N GLY A 134 -5.35 -17.49 15.30
CA GLY A 134 -6.63 -17.97 15.87
C GLY A 134 -6.75 -19.49 15.98
N THR A 135 -5.73 -20.25 15.58
CA THR A 135 -5.75 -21.72 15.54
C THR A 135 -4.95 -22.38 16.68
N HIS A 136 -4.57 -21.59 17.69
CA HIS A 136 -3.88 -22.03 18.90
C HIS A 136 -4.83 -21.97 20.10
#